data_AF-A0AAD0AYB0-F1
#
_entry.id   AF-A0AAD0AYB0-F1
#
_cell.length_a   1.000
_cell.length_b   1.000
_cell.length_c   1.000
_cell.angle_alpha   90.00
_cell.angle_beta   90.00
_cell.angle_gamma   90.00
#
_symmetry.space_group_name_H-M   'P 1'
#
loop_
_entity.id
_entity.type
_entity.pdbx_description
1 polymer ?
#
loop_
_entity_poly.entity_id
_entity_poly.type
_entity_poly.pdbx_seq_one_letter_code
_entity_poly.pdbx_strand_id
1 'polypeptide(L)'
;MTFSLSWVVGFGSKCQGGKAKDPSWSDIEFHLGEVCKVSGSVTLEAVNLNGFELLSLQVFSDHGMFAMTLGEDNGKDYIVRSYLGGEGSGRVVDILGDAVDAASVCTNFEIVIDVFRGFFEKGSVSWSLMA
;
A
#
# COMPACT_ATOMS: atom_id res chain seq x y z
N MET A 1 -17.43 -5.93 2.19
CA MET A 1 -16.18 -5.95 2.99
C MET A 1 -16.24 -4.81 3.97
N THR A 2 -15.62 -4.95 5.12
CA THR A 2 -15.40 -3.85 6.06
C THR A 2 -13.97 -3.37 5.88
N PHE A 3 -13.75 -2.06 5.84
CA PHE A 3 -12.42 -1.50 5.61
C PHE A 3 -11.87 -0.80 6.85
N SER A 4 -10.57 -0.91 7.09
CA SER A 4 -9.82 -0.04 8.02
C SER A 4 -8.66 0.62 7.29
N LEU A 5 -8.52 1.94 7.51
CA LEU A 5 -7.38 2.71 7.04
C LEU A 5 -6.47 3.03 8.22
N SER A 6 -5.17 2.93 8.01
CA SER A 6 -4.17 3.51 8.90
C SER A 6 -3.10 4.22 8.08
N TRP A 7 -2.51 5.27 8.66
CA TRP A 7 -1.51 6.07 7.97
C TRP A 7 -0.48 6.63 8.93
N VAL A 8 0.69 6.92 8.38
CA VAL A 8 1.79 7.64 9.00
C VAL A 8 2.37 8.59 7.97
N VAL A 9 2.56 9.86 8.33
CA VAL A 9 3.09 10.92 7.47
C VAL A 9 4.28 11.58 8.16
N GLY A 10 5.41 11.64 7.46
CA GLY A 10 6.67 12.20 7.96
C GLY A 10 7.44 11.27 8.91
N PHE A 11 8.46 11.82 9.56
CA PHE A 11 9.39 11.07 10.42
C PHE A 11 9.75 11.86 11.69
N GLY A 12 10.18 11.13 12.72
CA GLY A 12 10.66 11.69 13.99
C GLY A 12 9.57 12.45 14.75
N SER A 13 9.93 13.57 15.40
CA SER A 13 9.04 14.35 16.27
C SER A 13 7.93 15.11 15.54
N LYS A 14 7.96 15.15 14.19
CA LYS A 14 6.93 15.77 13.34
C LYS A 14 6.00 14.74 12.69
N CYS A 15 6.22 13.46 12.97
CA CYS A 15 5.40 12.38 12.47
C CYS A 15 3.94 12.56 12.92
N GLN A 16 3.01 12.44 11.98
CA GLN A 16 1.57 12.39 12.25
C GLN A 16 1.04 11.06 11.74
N GLY A 17 -0.02 10.55 12.36
CA GLY A 17 -0.62 9.30 11.94
C GLY A 17 -1.97 9.10 12.57
N GLY A 18 -2.68 8.11 12.07
CA GLY A 18 -4.03 7.84 12.53
C GLY A 18 -4.60 6.56 11.99
N LYS A 19 -5.85 6.32 12.38
CA LYS A 19 -6.65 5.21 11.89
C LYS A 19 -8.09 5.64 11.71
N ALA A 20 -8.75 5.09 10.70
CA ALA A 20 -10.17 5.27 10.44
C ALA A 20 -10.82 3.91 10.18
N LYS A 21 -12.07 3.76 10.64
CA LYS A 21 -12.92 2.63 10.29
C LYS A 21 -13.87 3.08 9.18
N ASP A 22 -14.15 2.19 8.25
CA ASP A 22 -15.05 2.43 7.12
C ASP A 22 -14.72 3.73 6.36
N PRO A 23 -13.45 3.92 5.92
CA PRO A 23 -13.03 5.11 5.19
C PRO A 23 -13.81 5.26 3.88
N SER A 24 -14.05 6.50 3.47
CA SER A 24 -14.44 6.81 2.10
C SER A 24 -13.23 6.75 1.16
N TRP A 25 -13.48 6.65 -0.15
CA TRP A 25 -12.41 6.79 -1.15
C TRP A 25 -11.65 8.11 -0.99
N SER A 26 -12.35 9.21 -0.70
CA SER A 26 -11.73 10.51 -0.50
C SER A 26 -10.78 10.56 0.70
N ASP A 27 -11.07 9.80 1.77
CA ASP A 27 -10.16 9.70 2.93
C ASP A 27 -8.87 8.96 2.54
N ILE A 28 -9.00 7.88 1.78
CA ILE A 28 -7.87 7.08 1.27
C ILE A 28 -7.00 7.94 0.34
N GLU A 29 -7.62 8.57 -0.66
CA GLU A 29 -6.95 9.41 -1.66
C GLU A 29 -6.24 10.61 -1.01
N PHE A 30 -6.87 11.22 0.01
CA PHE A 30 -6.26 12.30 0.78
C PHE A 30 -4.95 11.85 1.43
N HIS A 31 -4.95 10.74 2.19
CA HIS A 31 -3.75 10.26 2.89
C HIS A 31 -2.68 9.71 1.95
N LEU A 32 -3.07 9.09 0.82
CA LEU A 32 -2.12 8.73 -0.24
C LEU A 32 -1.41 9.99 -0.78
N GLY A 33 -2.15 11.07 -0.97
CA GLY A 33 -1.60 12.35 -1.39
C GLY A 33 -0.68 13.01 -0.35
N GLU A 34 -0.92 12.79 0.94
CA GLU A 34 -0.03 13.27 2.01
C GLU A 34 1.31 12.53 2.01
N VAL A 35 1.28 11.19 2.00
CA VAL A 35 2.52 10.39 2.02
C VAL A 35 3.34 10.58 0.74
N CYS A 36 2.69 10.79 -0.40
CA CYS A 36 3.38 11.12 -1.65
C CYS A 36 4.18 12.43 -1.58
N LYS A 37 3.70 13.44 -0.82
CA LYS A 37 4.35 14.75 -0.72
C LYS A 37 5.48 14.79 0.30
N VAL A 38 5.41 13.95 1.33
CA VAL A 38 6.26 14.08 2.52
C VAL A 38 7.15 12.86 2.78
N SER A 39 6.74 11.66 2.35
CA SER A 39 7.14 10.35 2.86
C SER A 39 6.26 9.85 4.02
N GLY A 40 6.09 8.52 4.10
CA GLY A 40 5.23 7.88 5.09
C GLY A 40 4.64 6.56 4.61
N SER A 41 3.58 6.09 5.26
CA SER A 41 2.86 4.88 4.87
C SER A 41 1.35 5.02 4.95
N VAL A 42 0.67 4.28 4.09
CA VAL A 42 -0.78 4.08 4.14
C VAL A 42 -1.06 2.59 4.03
N THR A 43 -1.92 2.08 4.92
CA THR A 43 -2.40 0.70 4.87
C THR A 43 -3.92 0.70 4.85
N LEU A 44 -4.49 0.05 3.83
CA LEU A 44 -5.91 -0.22 3.69
C LEU A 44 -6.14 -1.72 3.88
N GLU A 45 -6.80 -2.08 4.97
CA GLU A 45 -7.17 -3.44 5.30
C GLU A 45 -8.63 -3.69 4.93
N ALA A 46 -8.93 -4.89 4.43
CA ALA A 46 -10.28 -5.34 4.14
C ALA A 46 -10.52 -6.69 4.82
N VAL A 47 -11.65 -6.79 5.53
CA VAL A 47 -12.10 -8.05 6.14
C VAL A 47 -13.37 -8.52 5.44
N ASN A 48 -13.34 -9.76 4.95
CA ASN A 48 -14.52 -10.47 4.48
C ASN A 48 -15.06 -11.42 5.56
N LEU A 49 -16.09 -10.96 6.28
CA LEU A 49 -16.69 -11.67 7.41
C LEU A 49 -17.32 -13.02 7.05
N ASN A 50 -17.59 -13.29 5.77
CA ASN A 50 -18.26 -14.51 5.31
C ASN A 50 -17.29 -15.58 4.78
N GLY A 51 -15.97 -15.35 4.80
CA GLY A 51 -15.01 -16.23 4.12
C GLY A 51 -13.61 -16.35 4.71
N PHE A 52 -13.32 -15.73 5.88
CA PHE A 52 -11.98 -15.70 6.50
C PHE A 52 -10.89 -15.13 5.58
N GLU A 53 -11.23 -14.10 4.79
CA GLU A 53 -10.26 -13.41 3.94
C GLU A 53 -9.88 -12.08 4.59
N LEU A 54 -8.60 -11.97 4.98
CA LEU A 54 -7.98 -10.72 5.42
C LEU A 54 -7.05 -10.26 4.31
N LEU A 55 -7.31 -9.07 3.79
CA LEU A 55 -6.49 -8.44 2.78
C LEU A 55 -5.87 -7.17 3.38
N SER A 56 -4.58 -6.96 3.16
CA SER A 56 -3.85 -5.79 3.65
C SER A 56 -3.03 -5.19 2.51
N LEU A 57 -3.52 -4.09 1.94
CA LEU A 57 -2.79 -3.33 0.92
C LEU A 57 -2.04 -2.19 1.59
N GLN A 58 -0.72 -2.18 1.45
CA GLN A 58 0.15 -1.19 2.06
C GLN A 58 1.02 -0.51 1.00
N VAL A 59 1.26 0.78 1.20
CA VAL A 59 2.30 1.54 0.50
C VAL A 59 3.21 2.24 1.51
N PHE A 60 4.51 2.15 1.27
CA PHE A 60 5.52 3.04 1.85
C PHE A 60 5.99 3.99 0.77
N SER A 61 6.01 5.28 1.07
CA SER A 61 6.48 6.32 0.17
C SER A 61 7.72 6.98 0.74
N ASP A 62 8.73 7.14 -0.11
CA ASP A 62 9.91 7.93 0.21
C ASP A 62 10.52 8.58 -1.04
N HIS A 63 10.73 9.90 -1.03
CA HIS A 63 11.34 10.65 -2.14
C HIS A 63 10.74 10.33 -3.55
N GLY A 64 9.43 10.12 -3.64
CA GLY A 64 8.74 9.78 -4.90
C GLY A 64 8.85 8.31 -5.33
N MET A 65 9.44 7.47 -4.48
CA MET A 65 9.43 6.01 -4.62
C MET A 65 8.31 5.42 -3.78
N PHE A 66 7.69 4.36 -4.28
CA PHE A 66 6.56 3.69 -3.63
C PHE A 66 6.80 2.18 -3.60
N ALA A 67 6.99 1.63 -2.41
CA ALA A 67 6.98 0.18 -2.20
C ALA A 67 5.56 -0.25 -1.81
N MET A 68 4.94 -1.10 -2.62
CA MET A 68 3.58 -1.59 -2.36
C MET A 68 3.57 -3.10 -2.10
N THR A 69 2.84 -3.51 -1.07
CA THR A 69 2.60 -4.91 -0.75
C THR A 69 1.11 -5.18 -0.57
N LEU A 70 0.66 -6.35 -1.01
CA LEU A 70 -0.67 -6.88 -0.75
C LEU A 70 -0.53 -8.20 -0.02
N GLY A 71 -0.87 -8.20 1.27
CA GLY A 71 -0.97 -9.39 2.09
C GLY A 71 -2.36 -10.00 1.98
N GLU A 72 -2.43 -11.32 1.82
CA GLU A 72 -3.67 -12.08 1.68
C GLU A 72 -3.63 -13.31 2.57
N ASP A 73 -4.49 -13.34 3.59
CA ASP A 73 -4.77 -14.52 4.38
C ASP A 73 -5.99 -15.23 3.80
N ASN A 74 -5.78 -16.43 3.24
CA ASN A 74 -6.86 -17.24 2.68
C ASN A 74 -7.33 -18.35 3.66
N GLY A 75 -6.92 -18.27 4.92
CA GLY A 75 -7.22 -19.25 5.97
C GLY A 75 -6.37 -20.53 5.91
N LYS A 76 -5.46 -20.65 4.93
CA LYS A 76 -4.46 -21.74 4.86
C LYS A 76 -3.05 -21.22 4.94
N ASP A 77 -2.74 -20.21 4.13
CA ASP A 77 -1.44 -19.57 4.04
C ASP A 77 -1.62 -18.05 3.98
N TYR A 78 -0.56 -17.33 4.38
CA TYR A 78 -0.44 -15.89 4.19
C TYR A 78 0.46 -15.61 3.00
N ILE A 79 -0.11 -15.05 1.93
CA ILE A 79 0.60 -14.72 0.69
C ILE A 79 0.88 -13.22 0.69
N VAL A 80 2.11 -12.83 0.30
CA VAL A 80 2.47 -11.42 0.12
C VAL A 80 2.87 -11.20 -1.33
N ARG A 81 2.15 -10.31 -2.01
CA ARG A 81 2.47 -9.85 -3.36
C ARG A 81 3.12 -8.48 -3.31
N SER A 82 4.06 -8.24 -4.21
CA SER A 82 4.72 -6.94 -4.37
C SER A 82 4.43 -6.36 -5.74
N TYR A 83 4.57 -5.04 -5.89
CA TYR A 83 4.41 -4.38 -7.19
C TYR A 83 5.34 -4.98 -8.26
N LEU A 84 4.80 -5.10 -9.48
CA LEU A 84 5.52 -5.50 -10.69
C LEU A 84 5.58 -4.30 -11.63
N GLY A 85 6.79 -3.84 -11.95
CA GLY A 85 6.98 -2.76 -12.91
C GLY A 85 8.07 -1.76 -12.58
N GLY A 86 8.80 -1.97 -11.48
CA GLY A 86 10.01 -1.22 -11.21
C GLY A 86 11.13 -1.56 -12.20
N GLU A 87 12.04 -0.62 -12.40
CA GLU A 87 13.21 -0.81 -13.24
C GLU A 87 14.45 -1.13 -12.39
N GLY A 88 15.48 -1.73 -13.00
CA GLY A 88 16.76 -1.93 -12.32
C GLY A 88 16.82 -3.17 -11.42
N SER A 89 16.22 -4.28 -11.86
CA SER A 89 16.34 -5.60 -11.21
C SER A 89 17.75 -5.92 -10.72
N GLY A 90 17.85 -6.42 -9.49
CA GLY A 90 19.12 -6.69 -8.82
C GLY A 90 19.77 -5.49 -8.15
N ARG A 91 19.14 -4.31 -8.21
CA ARG A 91 19.52 -3.13 -7.41
C ARG A 91 18.64 -3.03 -6.18
N VAL A 92 19.21 -2.49 -5.12
CA VAL A 92 18.50 -2.19 -3.87
C VAL A 92 18.40 -0.69 -3.73
N VAL A 93 17.23 -0.21 -3.34
CA VAL A 93 16.98 1.18 -2.95
C VAL A 93 16.55 1.23 -1.49
N ASP A 94 16.83 2.36 -0.84
CA ASP A 94 16.38 2.64 0.51
C ASP A 94 15.00 3.33 0.46
N ILE A 95 14.03 2.78 1.18
CA ILE A 95 12.72 3.40 1.38
C ILE A 95 12.46 3.41 2.88
N LEU A 96 12.49 4.60 3.50
CA LEU A 96 12.30 4.77 4.95
C LEU A 96 13.27 3.92 5.81
N GLY A 97 14.49 3.66 5.32
CA GLY A 97 15.48 2.83 6.01
C GLY A 97 15.39 1.34 5.70
N ASP A 98 14.41 0.90 4.90
CA ASP A 98 14.29 -0.48 4.44
C ASP A 98 14.96 -0.68 3.08
N ALA A 99 15.67 -1.80 2.94
CA ALA A 99 16.28 -2.23 1.69
C ALA A 99 15.24 -2.93 0.80
N VAL A 100 14.83 -2.27 -0.29
CA VAL A 100 13.82 -2.74 -1.24
C VAL A 100 14.42 -3.02 -2.61
N ASP A 101 14.04 -4.12 -3.27
CA ASP A 101 14.44 -4.38 -4.66
C ASP A 101 13.86 -3.30 -5.58
N ALA A 102 14.70 -2.63 -6.36
CA ALA A 102 14.27 -1.59 -7.27
C ALA A 102 13.21 -2.08 -8.29
N ALA A 103 13.21 -3.38 -8.62
CA ALA A 103 12.21 -3.98 -9.51
C ALA A 103 10.78 -4.00 -8.93
N SER A 104 10.62 -3.87 -7.61
CA SER A 104 9.31 -3.81 -6.94
C SER A 104 8.91 -2.40 -6.51
N VAL A 105 9.66 -1.38 -6.94
CA VAL A 105 9.40 0.02 -6.61
C VAL A 105 8.67 0.72 -7.74
N CYS A 106 7.52 1.30 -7.42
CA CYS A 106 6.79 2.17 -8.32
C CYS A 106 7.30 3.62 -8.17
N THR A 107 7.35 4.37 -9.27
CA THR A 107 7.70 5.80 -9.27
C THR A 107 6.58 6.68 -9.85
N ASN A 108 5.44 6.08 -10.21
CA ASN A 108 4.28 6.77 -10.75
C ASN A 108 3.13 6.73 -9.73
N PHE A 109 2.83 7.88 -9.13
CA PHE A 109 1.79 7.98 -8.11
C PHE A 109 0.39 7.63 -8.62
N GLU A 110 0.08 7.86 -9.90
CA GLU A 110 -1.22 7.48 -10.48
C GLU A 110 -1.43 5.96 -10.43
N ILE A 111 -0.36 5.17 -10.56
CA ILE A 111 -0.44 3.71 -10.41
C ILE A 111 -0.78 3.33 -8.96
N VAL A 112 -0.24 4.05 -7.98
CA VAL A 112 -0.59 3.84 -6.56
C VAL A 112 -2.08 4.12 -6.34
N ILE A 113 -2.58 5.23 -6.89
CA ILE A 113 -4.01 5.57 -6.84
C ILE A 113 -4.86 4.48 -7.50
N ASP A 114 -4.49 4.01 -8.69
CA ASP A 114 -5.23 2.97 -9.41
C ASP A 114 -5.26 1.63 -8.66
N VAL A 115 -4.14 1.24 -8.03
CA VAL A 115 -4.05 0.02 -7.21
C VAL A 115 -4.97 0.12 -5.99
N PHE A 116 -4.90 1.22 -5.24
CA PHE A 116 -5.76 1.42 -4.07
C PHE A 116 -7.23 1.54 -4.45
N ARG A 117 -7.56 2.21 -5.56
CA ARG A 117 -8.93 2.32 -6.06
C ARG A 117 -9.48 0.97 -6.48
N GLY A 118 -8.71 0.20 -7.24
CA GLY A 118 -9.09 -1.15 -7.64
C GLY A 118 -9.36 -2.05 -6.43
N PHE A 119 -8.50 -1.99 -5.42
CA PHE A 119 -8.69 -2.72 -4.18
C PHE A 119 -9.94 -2.28 -3.41
N PHE A 120 -10.16 -0.97 -3.26
CA PHE A 120 -11.33 -0.43 -2.56
C PHE A 120 -12.66 -0.78 -3.24
N GLU A 121 -12.73 -0.63 -4.57
CA GLU A 121 -13.96 -0.83 -5.33
C GLU A 121 -14.28 -2.31 -5.59
N LYS A 122 -13.24 -3.14 -5.80
CA LYS A 122 -13.40 -4.53 -6.28
C LYS A 122 -12.95 -5.58 -5.27
N GLY A 123 -12.31 -5.18 -4.18
CA GLY A 123 -11.75 -6.10 -3.18
C GLY A 123 -10.59 -6.94 -3.71
N SER A 124 -9.90 -6.52 -4.77
CA SER A 124 -8.79 -7.26 -5.36
C SER A 124 -7.83 -6.36 -6.15
N VAL A 125 -6.58 -6.81 -6.28
CA VAL A 125 -5.56 -6.18 -7.14
C VAL A 125 -5.12 -7.17 -8.23
N SER A 126 -4.94 -6.66 -9.45
CA SER A 126 -4.55 -7.46 -10.61
C SER A 126 -3.20 -8.16 -10.40
N TRP A 127 -3.13 -9.44 -10.77
CA TRP A 127 -1.88 -10.22 -10.81
C TRP A 127 -0.85 -9.68 -11.81
N SER A 128 -1.29 -8.89 -12.79
CA SER A 128 -0.38 -8.21 -13.71
C SER A 128 0.32 -7.00 -13.08
N LEU A 129 -0.19 -6.49 -11.96
CA LEU A 129 0.35 -5.34 -11.23
C LEU A 129 1.08 -5.75 -9.96
N MET A 130 0.65 -6.84 -9.32
CA MET A 130 1.27 -7.35 -8.10
C MET A 130 1.33 -8.89 -8.11
N ALA A 131 2.49 -9.46 -7.79
CA ALA A 131 2.70 -10.91 -7.65
C ALA A 131 3.62 -11.27 -6.50
#